data_AF-A0A1H2NN14-F1
#
_entry.id   AF-A0A1H2NN14-F1
#
_cell.length_a   1.000
_cell.length_b   1.000
_cell.length_c   1.000
_cell.angle_alpha   90.00
_cell.angle_beta   90.00
_cell.angle_gamma   90.00
#
_symmetry.space_group_name_H-M   'P 1'
#
loop_
_entity.id
_entity.type
_entity.pdbx_description
1 polymer ?
#
loop_
_entity_poly.entity_id
_entity_poly.type
_entity_poly.pdbx_seq_one_letter_code
_entity_poly.pdbx_strand_id
1 'polypeptide(L)'
;MKKLGFPDTPDFLPIPEEPPAKAQQQAFQEPRTAVAAINPKNEMDTDARGGKNPGFVHNKKSATQLEGCVFAKSCNLPDGVINHSNPSGFVPLEKLTNYGVWAVLGTDAAITTDGIPLKLLGCSTTEGVIAQRLGGSLALGLLSGSTAADAAVGTVALLMPNAQIAPDSALYKKDQYAQLDAGRTRVRINVKTLPDGSVSAYGFYTGGKQDWEFVPVIKATQEDEKFVAEIGNGIRLIWTPAASPADPPGIPALEGTSLQPTIWVYPSTEQAEKVLMNPEHPPQYQDAIIWFPSDAGLEPIYIALN
;
A
#
# COMPACT_ATOMS: atom_id res chain seq x y z
N MET A 1 -35.73 26.29 -41.83
CA MET A 1 -35.11 27.10 -40.76
C MET A 1 -35.95 27.01 -39.49
N LYS A 2 -35.44 26.34 -38.46
CA LYS A 2 -35.48 26.72 -37.03
C LYS A 2 -34.78 25.60 -36.24
N LYS A 3 -33.56 25.90 -35.76
CA LYS A 3 -32.76 25.04 -34.88
C LYS A 3 -33.42 25.01 -33.50
N LEU A 4 -33.62 23.82 -32.93
CA LEU A 4 -33.82 23.68 -31.48
C LEU A 4 -32.46 23.85 -30.82
N GLY A 5 -32.33 24.85 -29.94
CA GLY A 5 -31.11 25.12 -29.18
C GLY A 5 -30.98 24.13 -28.03
N PHE A 6 -29.83 23.45 -27.99
CA PHE A 6 -29.29 22.89 -26.76
C PHE A 6 -28.56 24.02 -26.01
N PRO A 7 -28.62 24.08 -24.67
CA PRO A 7 -27.77 24.98 -23.91
C PRO A 7 -26.31 24.49 -23.98
N ASP A 8 -25.44 25.31 -24.58
CA ASP A 8 -23.99 25.15 -24.59
C ASP A 8 -23.43 25.59 -23.24
N THR A 9 -23.44 24.72 -22.23
CA THR A 9 -22.46 24.63 -21.12
C THR A 9 -22.97 23.64 -20.07
N PRO A 10 -22.19 22.61 -19.67
CA PRO A 10 -22.41 21.97 -18.38
C PRO A 10 -21.99 22.95 -17.28
N ASP A 11 -22.85 23.17 -16.29
CA ASP A 11 -22.49 23.85 -15.05
C ASP A 11 -21.33 23.09 -14.38
N PHE A 12 -20.11 23.56 -14.58
CA PHE A 12 -18.92 23.07 -13.88
C PHE A 12 -18.96 23.59 -12.44
N LEU A 13 -19.06 22.68 -11.48
CA LEU A 13 -18.67 22.99 -10.11
C LEU A 13 -17.18 23.36 -10.11
N PRO A 14 -16.76 24.43 -9.41
CA PRO A 14 -15.37 24.88 -9.42
C PRO A 14 -14.44 23.79 -8.86
N ILE A 15 -13.34 23.57 -9.58
CA ILE A 15 -12.23 22.67 -9.22
C ILE A 15 -11.46 23.30 -8.05
N PRO A 16 -11.23 22.59 -6.93
CA PRO A 16 -10.34 23.10 -5.90
C PRO A 16 -8.88 22.87 -6.31
N GLU A 17 -8.20 23.94 -6.74
CA GLU A 17 -6.75 23.96 -7.03
C GLU A 17 -5.87 24.02 -5.76
N GLU A 18 -6.43 24.00 -4.56
CA GLU A 18 -5.64 24.12 -3.33
C GLU A 18 -5.44 22.79 -2.59
N PRO A 19 -4.20 22.47 -2.16
CA PRO A 19 -3.97 21.45 -1.15
C PRO A 19 -4.81 21.78 0.10
N PRO A 20 -5.13 20.81 0.98
CA PRO A 20 -5.95 21.09 2.14
C PRO A 20 -5.37 22.28 2.89
N ALA A 21 -6.15 23.37 2.96
CA ALA A 21 -5.69 24.63 3.53
C ALA A 21 -5.10 24.37 4.92
N LYS A 22 -4.16 25.20 5.39
CA LYS A 22 -3.58 25.05 6.75
C LYS A 22 -4.64 24.83 7.83
N ALA A 23 -5.83 25.40 7.67
CA ALA A 23 -7.00 25.19 8.53
C ALA A 23 -7.53 23.74 8.53
N GLN A 24 -7.55 23.06 7.37
CA GLN A 24 -7.97 21.66 7.25
C GLN A 24 -6.92 20.69 7.78
N GLN A 25 -5.62 21.01 7.62
CA GLN A 25 -4.54 20.26 8.28
C GLN A 25 -4.56 20.45 9.80
N GLN A 26 -4.87 21.67 10.27
CA GLN A 26 -5.10 21.97 11.69
C GLN A 26 -6.31 21.21 12.24
N ALA A 27 -7.39 21.05 11.47
CA ALA A 27 -8.55 20.28 11.90
C ALA A 27 -8.25 18.77 12.14
N PHE A 28 -7.25 18.20 11.44
CA PHE A 28 -6.71 16.87 11.76
C PHE A 28 -5.70 16.87 12.92
N GLN A 29 -5.28 18.03 13.42
CA GLN A 29 -4.28 18.20 14.48
C GLN A 29 -4.87 18.71 15.80
N GLU A 30 -6.14 19.14 15.85
CA GLU A 30 -6.77 19.65 17.07
C GLU A 30 -7.14 18.50 18.03
N PRO A 31 -6.51 18.40 19.22
CA PRO A 31 -7.03 17.55 20.28
C PRO A 31 -8.29 18.21 20.86
N ARG A 32 -9.45 17.55 20.75
CA ARG A 32 -10.61 17.95 21.56
C ARG A 32 -10.33 17.63 23.03
N THR A 33 -10.12 18.67 23.82
CA THR A 33 -9.79 18.63 25.24
C THR A 33 -10.96 18.13 26.09
N ALA A 34 -10.76 17.01 26.80
CA ALA A 34 -11.37 16.55 28.07
C ALA A 34 -11.19 15.00 28.11
N VAL A 35 -10.65 14.30 29.10
CA VAL A 35 -10.68 14.44 30.56
C VAL A 35 -9.44 13.72 31.15
N ALA A 36 -8.82 14.35 32.16
CA ALA A 36 -7.83 13.73 33.04
C ALA A 36 -8.51 13.04 34.24
N ALA A 37 -7.83 12.02 34.78
CA ALA A 37 -8.22 11.13 35.89
C ALA A 37 -9.22 10.05 35.43
N ILE A 38 -9.00 8.75 35.62
CA ILE A 38 -8.59 8.02 36.84
C ILE A 38 -8.01 6.65 36.38
N ASN A 39 -6.87 6.21 36.94
CA ASN A 39 -6.73 4.81 37.37
C ASN A 39 -5.51 4.59 38.27
N PRO A 40 -5.68 4.06 39.49
CA PRO A 40 -4.59 3.52 40.29
C PRO A 40 -4.26 2.07 39.88
N LYS A 41 -3.00 1.74 40.13
CA LYS A 41 -2.34 0.45 40.36
C LYS A 41 -3.24 -0.79 40.56
N ASN A 42 -2.79 -1.94 40.02
CA ASN A 42 -2.72 -3.27 40.64
C ASN A 42 -1.76 -4.12 39.76
N GLU A 43 -0.53 -4.46 40.20
CA GLU A 43 -0.16 -5.68 40.95
C GLU A 43 -0.79 -6.96 40.36
N MET A 44 -0.06 -7.75 39.56
CA MET A 44 0.92 -8.78 39.96
C MET A 44 0.26 -9.89 40.78
N ASP A 45 -0.05 -11.02 40.13
CA ASP A 45 -0.14 -12.29 40.84
C ASP A 45 0.37 -13.43 39.96
N THR A 46 1.31 -14.15 40.54
CA THR A 46 1.97 -15.36 40.05
C THR A 46 1.13 -16.57 40.44
N ASP A 47 1.01 -17.58 39.58
CA ASP A 47 0.97 -18.94 40.11
C ASP A 47 1.48 -20.01 39.14
N ALA A 48 2.20 -20.97 39.71
CA ALA A 48 2.95 -22.03 39.06
C ALA A 48 2.46 -23.41 39.50
N ARG A 49 2.28 -24.33 38.53
CA ARG A 49 2.40 -25.81 38.59
C ARG A 49 1.72 -26.39 37.33
N GLY A 50 2.22 -27.37 36.59
CA GLY A 50 3.34 -28.29 36.67
C GLY A 50 2.98 -29.52 35.81
N GLY A 51 3.91 -30.04 34.99
CA GLY A 51 3.73 -31.31 34.28
C GLY A 51 4.55 -31.46 32.99
N LYS A 52 5.66 -32.21 33.06
CA LYS A 52 6.48 -32.63 31.92
C LYS A 52 5.91 -33.90 31.29
N ASN A 53 5.89 -33.96 29.95
CA ASN A 53 6.13 -35.21 29.21
C ASN A 53 6.72 -34.87 27.81
N PRO A 54 7.79 -35.53 27.34
CA PRO A 54 8.46 -35.16 26.09
C PRO A 54 7.87 -35.95 24.92
N GLY A 55 7.22 -35.25 23.99
CA GLY A 55 6.71 -35.82 22.74
C GLY A 55 7.02 -34.86 21.59
N PHE A 56 7.79 -35.37 20.62
CA PHE A 56 8.13 -34.80 19.31
C PHE A 56 7.33 -33.55 18.88
N VAL A 57 7.95 -32.37 19.02
CA VAL A 57 7.40 -31.12 18.48
C VAL A 57 7.94 -30.93 17.07
N HIS A 58 7.12 -31.25 16.07
CA HIS A 58 7.24 -30.60 14.77
C HIS A 58 6.89 -29.13 15.01
N ASN A 59 7.89 -28.26 14.89
CA ASN A 59 7.77 -26.84 15.21
C ASN A 59 6.95 -26.11 14.13
N LYS A 60 5.63 -26.32 14.10
CA LYS A 60 4.70 -25.37 13.49
C LYS A 60 4.75 -24.12 14.37
N LYS A 61 5.42 -23.05 13.91
CA LYS A 61 5.23 -21.72 14.49
C LYS A 61 3.72 -21.47 14.60
N SER A 62 3.24 -21.17 15.80
CA SER A 62 1.81 -21.15 16.11
C SER A 62 1.08 -20.09 15.29
N ALA A 63 -0.13 -20.40 14.82
CA ALA A 63 -0.99 -19.45 14.11
C ALA A 63 -1.17 -18.12 14.90
N THR A 64 -1.13 -18.17 16.23
CA THR A 64 -1.14 -17.01 17.14
C THR A 64 0.05 -16.06 17.00
N GLN A 65 1.22 -16.49 16.50
CA GLN A 65 2.34 -15.58 16.22
C GLN A 65 2.14 -14.79 14.92
N LEU A 66 1.32 -15.28 13.98
CA LEU A 66 1.01 -14.59 12.72
C LEU A 66 -0.11 -13.56 12.89
N GLU A 67 -1.06 -13.82 13.80
CA GLU A 67 -2.18 -12.93 14.11
C GLU A 67 -1.77 -11.57 14.67
N GLY A 68 -0.54 -11.41 15.19
CA GLY A 68 -0.02 -10.13 15.69
C GLY A 68 0.85 -9.35 14.70
N CYS A 69 1.30 -10.00 13.62
CA CYS A 69 2.24 -9.40 12.67
C CYS A 69 1.53 -8.51 11.62
N VAL A 70 2.30 -7.64 10.98
CA VAL A 70 1.84 -6.68 9.98
C VAL A 70 2.86 -6.50 8.86
N PHE A 71 2.40 -6.19 7.65
CA PHE A 71 3.23 -5.89 6.49
C PHE A 71 3.89 -4.51 6.59
N ALA A 72 3.08 -3.49 6.86
CA ALA A 72 3.53 -2.11 7.04
C ALA A 72 2.80 -1.47 8.21
N LYS A 73 3.54 -0.68 9.00
CA LYS A 73 3.04 0.18 10.09
C LYS A 73 3.79 1.50 10.07
N SER A 74 3.21 2.53 10.69
CA SER A 74 3.88 3.81 10.88
C SER A 74 5.14 3.63 11.75
N CYS A 75 6.27 4.18 11.29
CA CYS A 75 7.51 4.25 12.05
C CYS A 75 7.44 5.24 13.23
N ASN A 76 6.34 5.98 13.37
CA ASN A 76 6.09 6.82 14.55
C ASN A 76 5.56 6.01 15.74
N LEU A 77 5.18 4.75 15.53
CA LEU A 77 4.73 3.86 16.61
C LEU A 77 5.93 3.10 17.20
N PRO A 78 5.95 2.87 18.53
CA PRO A 78 6.98 2.06 19.18
C PRO A 78 7.10 0.65 18.61
N ASP A 79 8.25 0.01 18.83
CA ASP A 79 8.49 -1.38 18.44
C ASP A 79 7.37 -2.32 18.93
N GLY A 80 6.88 -3.20 18.04
CA GLY A 80 5.82 -4.15 18.36
C GLY A 80 4.40 -3.56 18.39
N VAL A 81 4.25 -2.22 18.40
CA VAL A 81 2.95 -1.55 18.47
C VAL A 81 2.43 -1.28 17.05
N ILE A 82 1.38 -1.97 16.63
CA ILE A 82 0.83 -1.85 15.27
C ILE A 82 -0.27 -0.80 15.12
N ASN A 83 -0.86 -0.32 16.22
CA ASN A 83 -1.98 0.62 16.19
C ASN A 83 -1.63 1.94 16.85
N HIS A 84 -2.14 3.05 16.30
CA HIS A 84 -2.33 4.26 17.09
C HIS A 84 -3.36 3.98 18.19
N SER A 85 -2.95 4.13 19.44
CA SER A 85 -3.81 3.98 20.61
C SER A 85 -3.90 5.33 21.33
N ASN A 86 -4.97 6.08 21.08
CA ASN A 86 -5.30 7.27 21.85
C ASN A 86 -6.64 7.05 22.56
N PRO A 87 -6.76 7.32 23.87
CA PRO A 87 -8.03 7.24 24.59
C PRO A 87 -9.18 8.05 23.96
N SER A 88 -8.86 9.13 23.21
CA SER A 88 -9.87 9.92 22.49
C SER A 88 -10.30 9.31 21.14
N GLY A 89 -9.72 8.17 20.74
CA GLY A 89 -9.91 7.58 19.41
C GLY A 89 -9.19 8.33 18.29
N PHE A 90 -8.36 9.34 18.62
CA PHE A 90 -7.63 10.12 17.64
C PHE A 90 -6.55 9.31 16.93
N VAL A 91 -6.58 9.36 15.59
CA VAL A 91 -5.55 8.80 14.70
C VAL A 91 -4.98 9.96 13.86
N PRO A 92 -3.66 10.18 13.85
CA PRO A 92 -3.05 11.29 13.13
C PRO A 92 -3.14 11.11 11.61
N LEU A 93 -3.24 12.23 10.90
CA LEU A 93 -2.94 12.29 9.46
C LEU A 93 -1.42 12.15 9.28
N GLU A 94 -0.98 11.15 8.52
CA GLU A 94 0.44 10.85 8.35
C GLU A 94 0.87 10.88 6.88
N LYS A 95 2.16 11.04 6.63
CA LYS A 95 2.72 10.86 5.28
C LYS A 95 2.90 9.38 5.00
N LEU A 96 2.71 8.95 3.76
CA LEU A 96 2.96 7.56 3.37
C LEU A 96 4.42 7.14 3.60
N THR A 97 5.36 8.09 3.58
CA THR A 97 6.78 7.85 3.90
C THR A 97 7.01 7.28 5.31
N ASN A 98 6.06 7.48 6.23
CA ASN A 98 6.14 6.92 7.57
C ASN A 98 5.87 5.40 7.58
N TYR A 99 5.28 4.84 6.52
CA TYR A 99 4.94 3.42 6.40
C TYR A 99 5.95 2.63 5.56
N GLY A 100 6.67 3.32 4.67
CA GLY A 100 7.63 2.69 3.78
C GLY A 100 8.14 3.63 2.70
N VAL A 101 9.09 3.12 1.92
CA VAL A 101 9.50 3.71 0.65
C VAL A 101 8.41 3.40 -0.37
N TRP A 102 7.96 4.40 -1.12
CA TRP A 102 6.90 4.23 -2.10
C TRP A 102 7.26 4.83 -3.46
N ALA A 103 6.63 4.31 -4.51
CA ALA A 103 6.65 4.86 -5.85
C ALA A 103 5.25 4.77 -6.47
N VAL A 104 4.94 5.70 -7.35
CA VAL A 104 3.81 5.58 -8.28
C VAL A 104 4.42 5.35 -9.65
N LEU A 105 3.98 4.29 -10.30
CA LEU A 105 4.46 3.85 -11.60
C LEU A 105 3.29 3.78 -12.59
N GLY A 106 3.55 3.95 -13.88
CA GLY A 106 2.55 3.80 -14.92
C GLY A 106 3.11 3.20 -16.19
N THR A 107 2.24 2.67 -17.04
CA THR A 107 2.60 2.27 -18.39
C THR A 107 2.48 3.46 -19.35
N ASP A 108 3.26 3.48 -20.42
CA ASP A 108 3.13 4.48 -21.50
C ASP A 108 2.29 3.95 -22.69
N ALA A 109 1.87 2.68 -22.61
CA ALA A 109 1.07 1.99 -23.59
C ALA A 109 0.03 1.09 -22.90
N ALA A 110 -0.96 0.69 -23.69
CA ALA A 110 -1.95 -0.31 -23.33
C ALA A 110 -1.28 -1.62 -22.87
N ILE A 111 -1.70 -2.15 -21.72
CA ILE A 111 -1.16 -3.41 -21.17
C ILE A 111 -1.43 -4.57 -22.14
N THR A 112 -0.41 -5.37 -22.45
CA THR A 112 -0.54 -6.53 -23.33
C THR A 112 -0.23 -7.83 -22.59
N THR A 113 -0.45 -8.97 -23.23
CA THR A 113 -0.02 -10.28 -22.69
C THR A 113 1.50 -10.39 -22.57
N ASP A 114 2.27 -9.68 -23.40
CA ASP A 114 3.74 -9.70 -23.40
C ASP A 114 4.34 -8.88 -22.25
N GLY A 115 3.51 -8.02 -21.64
CA GLY A 115 3.89 -7.13 -20.57
C GLY A 115 4.40 -5.77 -21.06
N ILE A 116 3.98 -4.71 -20.40
CA ILE A 116 4.45 -3.34 -20.63
C ILE A 116 5.25 -2.87 -19.42
N PRO A 117 6.51 -2.40 -19.60
CA PRO A 117 7.32 -1.88 -18.52
C PRO A 117 6.65 -0.73 -17.77
N LEU A 118 6.78 -0.76 -16.44
CA LEU A 118 6.35 0.31 -15.57
C LEU A 118 7.42 1.40 -15.50
N LYS A 119 6.98 2.65 -15.66
CA LYS A 119 7.79 3.87 -15.64
C LYS A 119 7.43 4.73 -14.46
N LEU A 120 8.41 5.49 -13.95
CA LEU A 120 8.27 6.27 -12.73
C LEU A 120 7.49 7.56 -12.95
N LEU A 121 6.40 7.74 -12.20
CA LEU A 121 5.65 9.00 -12.09
C LEU A 121 6.12 9.85 -10.91
N GLY A 122 6.48 9.20 -9.80
CA GLY A 122 6.99 9.86 -8.62
C GLY A 122 7.30 8.87 -7.50
N CYS A 123 8.14 9.26 -6.55
CA CYS A 123 8.50 8.43 -5.40
C CYS A 123 8.81 9.23 -4.15
N SER A 124 8.94 8.53 -3.02
CA SER A 124 9.30 9.12 -1.72
C SER A 124 10.78 9.47 -1.56
N THR A 125 11.62 9.09 -2.52
CA THR A 125 13.08 9.12 -2.42
C THR A 125 13.68 9.42 -3.80
N THR A 126 14.88 8.93 -4.12
CA THR A 126 15.44 9.00 -5.47
C THR A 126 15.10 7.76 -6.28
N GLU A 127 15.01 7.90 -7.61
CA GLU A 127 14.80 6.79 -8.54
C GLU A 127 15.79 5.65 -8.29
N GLY A 128 17.08 5.96 -8.08
CA GLY A 128 18.12 4.97 -7.82
C GLY A 128 17.87 4.15 -6.55
N VAL A 129 17.27 4.73 -5.50
CA VAL A 129 16.90 3.96 -4.29
C VAL A 129 15.73 3.01 -4.59
N ILE A 130 14.75 3.43 -5.39
CA ILE A 130 13.67 2.53 -5.82
C ILE A 130 14.22 1.39 -6.67
N ALA A 131 15.06 1.69 -7.67
CA ALA A 131 15.70 0.71 -8.53
C ALA A 131 16.53 -0.31 -7.73
N GLN A 132 17.32 0.17 -6.76
CA GLN A 132 18.11 -0.67 -5.88
C GLN A 132 17.24 -1.59 -5.00
N ARG A 133 16.13 -1.09 -4.44
CA ARG A 133 15.23 -1.94 -3.65
C ARG A 133 14.48 -2.96 -4.49
N LEU A 134 14.15 -2.63 -5.74
CA LEU A 134 13.54 -3.57 -6.68
C LEU A 134 14.53 -4.59 -7.25
N GLY A 135 15.82 -4.24 -7.35
CA GLY A 135 16.85 -5.13 -7.88
C GLY A 135 16.56 -5.64 -9.30
N GLY A 136 15.77 -4.90 -10.08
CA GLY A 136 15.18 -5.35 -11.33
C GLY A 136 14.10 -4.40 -11.83
N SER A 137 13.41 -4.79 -12.91
CA SER A 137 12.32 -4.00 -13.51
C SER A 137 10.95 -4.61 -13.24
N LEU A 138 9.93 -3.76 -13.21
CA LEU A 138 8.53 -4.18 -13.12
C LEU A 138 7.80 -3.90 -14.44
N ALA A 139 6.83 -4.74 -14.75
CA ALA A 139 5.90 -4.58 -15.85
C ALA A 139 4.50 -5.05 -15.45
N LEU A 140 3.49 -4.54 -16.15
CA LEU A 140 2.12 -5.07 -16.08
C LEU A 140 1.83 -5.90 -17.32
N GLY A 141 1.18 -7.05 -17.16
CA GLY A 141 0.74 -7.89 -18.27
C GLY A 141 -0.69 -8.39 -18.10
N LEU A 142 -1.27 -8.95 -19.17
CA LEU A 142 -2.60 -9.57 -19.15
C LEU A 142 -2.55 -11.10 -19.16
N LEU A 143 -3.50 -11.73 -18.48
CA LEU A 143 -3.83 -13.15 -18.63
C LEU A 143 -4.28 -13.43 -20.07
N SER A 144 -3.79 -14.53 -20.66
CA SER A 144 -4.28 -14.98 -21.96
C SER A 144 -5.80 -15.25 -21.90
N GLY A 145 -6.57 -14.64 -22.80
CA GLY A 145 -8.02 -14.77 -22.81
C GLY A 145 -8.77 -13.89 -21.78
N SER A 146 -8.08 -12.98 -21.09
CA SER A 146 -8.77 -11.99 -20.25
C SER A 146 -9.61 -11.06 -21.11
N THR A 147 -10.84 -10.79 -20.65
CA THR A 147 -11.74 -9.80 -21.22
C THR A 147 -11.65 -8.47 -20.47
N ALA A 148 -10.50 -8.16 -19.85
CA ALA A 148 -10.25 -6.82 -19.33
C ALA A 148 -10.45 -5.86 -20.49
N ALA A 149 -11.62 -5.20 -20.50
CA ALA A 149 -12.16 -4.52 -21.67
C ALA A 149 -11.14 -3.46 -22.14
N ASP A 150 -10.67 -3.60 -23.39
CA ASP A 150 -9.74 -2.70 -24.08
C ASP A 150 -8.63 -2.11 -23.20
N ALA A 151 -7.50 -2.83 -23.12
CA ALA A 151 -6.28 -2.52 -22.38
C ALA A 151 -6.00 -1.02 -22.15
N ALA A 152 -6.45 -0.51 -21.00
CA ALA A 152 -6.10 0.81 -20.52
C ALA A 152 -4.60 0.87 -20.18
N VAL A 153 -4.06 2.09 -20.16
CA VAL A 153 -2.79 2.38 -19.48
C VAL A 153 -2.98 2.08 -17.99
N GLY A 154 -2.08 1.29 -17.40
CA GLY A 154 -2.16 0.92 -15.99
C GLY A 154 -1.34 1.84 -15.12
N THR A 155 -1.88 2.21 -13.96
CA THR A 155 -1.15 2.92 -12.91
C THR A 155 -1.05 2.06 -11.65
N VAL A 156 0.11 2.10 -11.00
CA VAL A 156 0.41 1.29 -9.82
C VAL A 156 0.93 2.18 -8.69
N ALA A 157 0.38 2.02 -7.50
CA ALA A 157 1.04 2.44 -6.27
C ALA A 157 1.85 1.28 -5.68
N LEU A 158 3.15 1.48 -5.52
CA LEU A 158 4.10 0.54 -4.91
C LEU A 158 4.47 1.02 -3.51
N LEU A 159 4.44 0.12 -2.52
CA LEU A 159 4.97 0.35 -1.18
C LEU A 159 5.91 -0.77 -0.75
N MET A 160 7.10 -0.38 -0.30
CA MET A 160 8.12 -1.25 0.26
C MET A 160 8.34 -0.88 1.73
N PRO A 161 7.93 -1.70 2.70
CA PRO A 161 8.06 -1.40 4.12
C PRO A 161 9.49 -1.04 4.52
N ASN A 162 9.64 -0.24 5.57
CA ASN A 162 10.95 0.18 6.08
C ASN A 162 11.70 -0.92 6.86
N ALA A 163 11.36 -2.20 6.69
CA ALA A 163 11.88 -3.31 7.50
C ALA A 163 13.42 -3.37 7.61
N GLN A 164 14.14 -2.95 6.57
CA GLN A 164 15.61 -2.92 6.58
C GLN A 164 16.21 -1.68 7.26
N ILE A 165 15.51 -0.55 7.24
CA ILE A 165 16.02 0.75 7.69
C ILE A 165 15.50 1.08 9.10
N ALA A 166 14.29 0.63 9.41
CA ALA A 166 13.63 0.70 10.71
C ALA A 166 13.03 -0.68 11.04
N PRO A 167 13.86 -1.63 11.53
CA PRO A 167 13.38 -2.95 11.95
C PRO A 167 12.36 -2.83 13.08
N ASP A 168 11.33 -3.67 13.04
CA ASP A 168 10.28 -3.72 14.06
C ASP A 168 9.79 -5.17 14.22
N SER A 169 9.60 -5.58 15.46
CA SER A 169 9.23 -6.93 15.88
C SER A 169 7.80 -7.33 15.47
N ALA A 170 6.95 -6.37 15.14
CA ALA A 170 5.62 -6.62 14.60
C ALA A 170 5.64 -6.90 13.09
N LEU A 171 6.73 -6.63 12.36
CA LEU A 171 6.74 -6.86 10.92
C LEU A 171 6.76 -8.37 10.60
N TYR A 172 6.07 -8.75 9.52
CA TYR A 172 6.19 -10.10 8.99
C TYR A 172 7.65 -10.43 8.61
N LYS A 173 8.10 -11.61 9.03
CA LYS A 173 9.36 -12.22 8.64
C LYS A 173 9.21 -12.89 7.27
N LYS A 174 10.32 -13.02 6.54
CA LYS A 174 10.34 -13.59 5.18
C LYS A 174 9.62 -14.95 5.09
N ASP A 175 9.91 -15.88 6.00
CA ASP A 175 9.31 -17.21 6.01
C ASP A 175 7.80 -17.22 6.32
N GLN A 176 7.27 -16.15 6.89
CA GLN A 176 5.86 -16.07 7.30
C GLN A 176 4.93 -15.87 6.09
N TYR A 177 5.39 -15.18 5.04
CA TYR A 177 4.56 -14.90 3.85
C TYR A 177 4.08 -16.16 3.14
N ALA A 178 4.88 -17.24 3.16
CA ALA A 178 4.50 -18.52 2.57
C ALA A 178 3.34 -19.23 3.29
N GLN A 179 2.87 -18.71 4.42
CA GLN A 179 1.78 -19.26 5.22
C GLN A 179 0.54 -18.34 5.25
N LEU A 180 0.55 -17.25 4.47
CA LEU A 180 -0.51 -16.25 4.45
C LEU A 180 -1.25 -16.28 3.11
N ASP A 181 -2.57 -16.49 3.17
CA ASP A 181 -3.47 -16.18 2.04
C ASP A 181 -3.88 -14.70 2.05
N ALA A 182 -3.90 -14.10 3.24
CA ALA A 182 -4.14 -12.68 3.47
C ALA A 182 -3.19 -12.13 4.54
N GLY A 183 -2.70 -10.91 4.33
CA GLY A 183 -1.71 -10.25 5.17
C GLY A 183 -2.27 -8.97 5.76
N ARG A 184 -2.04 -8.77 7.05
CA ARG A 184 -2.43 -7.55 7.74
C ARG A 184 -1.52 -6.39 7.31
N THR A 185 -2.07 -5.22 7.02
CA THR A 185 -1.33 -3.98 6.79
C THR A 185 -2.01 -2.84 7.53
N ARG A 186 -1.26 -1.79 7.93
CA ARG A 186 -1.82 -0.57 8.55
C ARG A 186 -2.04 0.58 7.59
N VAL A 187 -1.69 0.37 6.32
CA VAL A 187 -1.98 1.29 5.23
C VAL A 187 -2.43 0.50 4.00
N ARG A 188 -3.50 0.99 3.36
CA ARG A 188 -3.89 0.59 2.01
C ARG A 188 -3.94 1.83 1.13
N ILE A 189 -3.30 1.76 -0.02
CA ILE A 189 -3.10 2.87 -0.94
C ILE A 189 -4.03 2.69 -2.11
N ASN A 190 -4.67 3.77 -2.53
CA ASN A 190 -5.33 3.87 -3.81
C ASN A 190 -4.61 4.90 -4.69
N VAL A 191 -4.69 4.71 -6.00
CA VAL A 191 -4.21 5.64 -7.01
C VAL A 191 -5.34 5.89 -7.99
N LYS A 192 -5.49 7.13 -8.47
CA LYS A 192 -6.53 7.53 -9.41
C LYS A 192 -5.97 8.46 -10.46
N THR A 193 -6.47 8.34 -11.68
CA THR A 193 -6.26 9.32 -12.73
C THR A 193 -7.32 10.41 -12.61
N LEU A 194 -6.88 11.66 -12.55
CA LEU A 194 -7.73 12.84 -12.45
C LEU A 194 -8.22 13.27 -13.85
N PRO A 195 -9.31 14.07 -13.94
CA PRO A 195 -9.85 14.52 -15.23
C PRO A 195 -8.87 15.34 -16.07
N ASP A 196 -7.87 15.98 -15.44
CA ASP A 196 -6.80 16.72 -16.11
C ASP A 196 -5.65 15.83 -16.62
N GLY A 197 -5.77 14.50 -16.43
CA GLY A 197 -4.77 13.51 -16.81
C GLY A 197 -3.64 13.33 -15.79
N SER A 198 -3.59 14.10 -14.71
CA SER A 198 -2.64 13.88 -13.63
C SER A 198 -3.03 12.68 -12.77
N VAL A 199 -2.07 12.14 -12.02
CA VAL A 199 -2.28 11.02 -11.11
C VAL A 199 -2.32 11.54 -9.67
N SER A 200 -3.28 11.05 -8.90
CA SER A 200 -3.40 11.31 -7.46
C SER A 200 -3.36 10.00 -6.70
N ALA A 201 -2.61 9.94 -5.61
CA ALA A 201 -2.54 8.76 -4.76
C ALA A 201 -2.77 9.16 -3.30
N TYR A 202 -3.44 8.30 -2.55
CA TYR A 202 -3.77 8.50 -1.15
C TYR A 202 -3.84 7.16 -0.43
N GLY A 203 -3.53 7.15 0.86
CA GLY A 203 -3.64 5.98 1.72
C GLY A 203 -4.77 6.11 2.73
N PHE A 204 -5.26 4.97 3.20
CA PHE A 204 -6.10 4.87 4.39
C PHE A 204 -5.37 4.12 5.49
N TYR A 205 -5.41 4.68 6.69
CA TYR A 205 -5.04 3.94 7.90
C TYR A 205 -6.12 2.90 8.19
N THR A 206 -5.71 1.63 8.28
CA THR A 206 -6.65 0.51 8.41
C THR A 206 -6.90 0.09 9.86
N GLY A 207 -6.04 0.48 10.81
CA GLY A 207 -6.13 0.01 12.20
C GLY A 207 -7.40 0.46 12.93
N GLY A 208 -8.16 1.41 12.36
CA GLY A 208 -9.47 1.84 12.86
C GLY A 208 -10.66 1.06 12.27
N LYS A 209 -10.45 0.19 11.28
CA LYS A 209 -11.50 -0.58 10.59
C LYS A 209 -11.01 -2.01 10.28
N GLN A 210 -11.55 -2.99 11.01
CA GLN A 210 -11.14 -4.39 10.89
C GLN A 210 -11.35 -4.96 9.47
N ASP A 211 -12.39 -4.54 8.76
CA ASP A 211 -12.64 -5.01 7.39
C ASP A 211 -11.62 -4.47 6.37
N TRP A 212 -10.78 -3.51 6.77
CA TRP A 212 -9.77 -2.90 5.90
C TRP A 212 -8.38 -3.47 6.12
N GLU A 213 -8.12 -4.14 7.25
CA GLU A 213 -6.74 -4.42 7.66
C GLU A 213 -6.07 -5.57 6.90
N PHE A 214 -6.81 -6.39 6.17
CA PHE A 214 -6.25 -7.53 5.41
C PHE A 214 -6.33 -7.32 3.90
N VAL A 215 -5.25 -7.72 3.20
CA VAL A 215 -5.15 -7.77 1.74
C VAL A 215 -4.67 -9.14 1.29
N PRO A 216 -4.98 -9.60 0.06
CA PRO A 216 -4.43 -10.84 -0.48
C PRO A 216 -2.90 -10.87 -0.41
N VAL A 217 -2.33 -12.03 -0.09
CA VAL A 217 -0.88 -12.28 -0.15
C VAL A 217 -0.62 -13.27 -1.27
N ILE A 218 0.10 -12.82 -2.29
CA ILE A 218 0.26 -13.55 -3.56
C ILE A 218 1.73 -13.92 -3.71
N LYS A 219 1.98 -15.21 -3.95
CA LYS A 219 3.31 -15.70 -4.28
C LYS A 219 3.63 -15.37 -5.74
N ALA A 220 4.75 -14.69 -5.97
CA ALA A 220 5.31 -14.58 -7.31
C ALA A 220 5.90 -15.93 -7.76
N THR A 221 5.46 -16.43 -8.91
CA THR A 221 5.92 -17.70 -9.47
C THR A 221 6.98 -17.44 -10.52
N GLN A 222 8.07 -18.21 -10.49
CA GLN A 222 9.13 -18.09 -11.48
C GLN A 222 8.65 -18.65 -12.83
N GLU A 223 8.79 -17.84 -13.88
CA GLU A 223 8.54 -18.18 -15.28
C GLU A 223 9.79 -17.77 -16.07
N ASP A 224 10.59 -18.75 -16.47
CA ASP A 224 11.92 -18.55 -17.07
C ASP A 224 12.83 -17.66 -16.20
N GLU A 225 13.22 -16.50 -16.73
CA GLU A 225 14.06 -15.50 -16.05
C GLU A 225 13.24 -14.43 -15.31
N LYS A 226 11.92 -14.59 -15.22
CA LYS A 226 10.99 -13.61 -14.64
C LYS A 226 10.20 -14.21 -13.49
N PHE A 227 9.57 -13.35 -12.69
CA PHE A 227 8.60 -13.73 -11.68
C PHE A 227 7.26 -13.07 -11.97
N VAL A 228 6.18 -13.85 -11.91
CA VAL A 228 4.83 -13.42 -12.27
C VAL A 228 3.89 -13.60 -11.09
N ALA A 229 3.08 -12.58 -10.81
CA ALA A 229 2.04 -12.60 -9.79
C ALA A 229 0.71 -12.09 -10.38
N GLU A 230 -0.36 -12.87 -10.25
CA GLU A 230 -1.69 -12.50 -10.73
C GLU A 230 -2.41 -11.66 -9.69
N ILE A 231 -2.47 -10.34 -9.87
CA ILE A 231 -3.00 -9.41 -8.86
C ILE A 231 -4.53 -9.47 -8.82
N GLY A 232 -5.18 -9.71 -9.97
CA GLY A 232 -6.64 -9.77 -10.11
C GLY A 232 -7.11 -9.19 -11.44
N ASN A 233 -8.39 -9.39 -11.78
CA ASN A 233 -9.03 -8.82 -12.99
C ASN A 233 -8.31 -9.08 -14.32
N GLY A 234 -7.59 -10.19 -14.45
CA GLY A 234 -6.82 -10.44 -15.67
C GLY A 234 -5.42 -9.81 -15.68
N ILE A 235 -5.04 -9.03 -14.67
CA ILE A 235 -3.78 -8.28 -14.63
C ILE A 235 -2.72 -9.06 -13.83
N ARG A 236 -1.50 -9.07 -14.36
CA ARG A 236 -0.31 -9.69 -13.79
C ARG A 236 0.75 -8.63 -13.51
N LEU A 237 1.42 -8.72 -12.38
CA LEU A 237 2.72 -8.08 -12.16
C LEU A 237 3.82 -9.02 -12.66
N ILE A 238 4.75 -8.47 -13.43
CA ILE A 238 5.93 -9.18 -13.91
C ILE A 238 7.14 -8.46 -13.33
N TRP A 239 7.96 -9.18 -12.58
CA TRP A 239 9.26 -8.69 -12.12
C TRP A 239 10.38 -9.42 -12.85
N THR A 240 11.30 -8.66 -13.43
CA THR A 240 12.49 -9.20 -14.09
C THR A 240 13.71 -8.79 -13.28
N PRO A 241 14.40 -9.73 -12.60
CA PRO A 241 15.64 -9.46 -11.89
C PRO A 241 16.68 -8.79 -12.78
N ALA A 242 17.47 -7.88 -12.23
CA ALA A 242 18.63 -7.33 -12.93
C ALA A 242 19.72 -8.40 -13.08
N ALA A 243 20.47 -8.34 -14.19
CA ALA A 243 21.63 -9.22 -14.40
C ALA A 243 22.69 -9.06 -13.30
N SER A 244 22.80 -7.86 -12.72
CA SER A 244 23.63 -7.56 -11.56
C SER A 244 22.79 -6.85 -10.49
N PRO A 245 22.47 -7.50 -9.35
CA PRO A 245 21.71 -6.87 -8.28
C PRO A 245 22.40 -5.66 -7.63
N ALA A 246 23.72 -5.55 -7.76
CA ALA A 246 24.48 -4.41 -7.23
C ALA A 246 24.37 -3.15 -8.11
N ASP A 247 24.04 -3.33 -9.39
CA ASP A 247 23.92 -2.26 -10.38
C ASP A 247 22.65 -2.47 -11.22
N PRO A 248 21.46 -2.38 -10.60
CA PRO A 248 20.21 -2.55 -11.32
C PRO A 248 19.99 -1.37 -12.26
N PRO A 249 19.33 -1.61 -13.41
CA PRO A 249 18.96 -0.52 -14.31
C PRO A 249 18.04 0.47 -13.60
N GLY A 250 18.17 1.75 -13.96
CA GLY A 250 17.25 2.80 -13.52
C GLY A 250 15.81 2.51 -13.96
N ILE A 251 14.86 3.22 -13.35
CA ILE A 251 13.43 3.12 -13.69
C ILE A 251 13.10 4.34 -14.55
N PRO A 252 12.86 4.16 -15.87
CA PRO A 252 12.61 5.30 -16.75
C PRO A 252 11.45 6.16 -16.27
N ALA A 253 11.54 7.48 -16.41
CA ALA A 253 10.44 8.38 -16.10
C ALA A 253 9.27 8.19 -17.08
N LEU A 254 8.04 8.35 -16.57
CA LEU A 254 6.84 8.41 -17.41
C LEU A 254 6.60 9.86 -17.83
N GLU A 255 6.80 10.13 -19.12
CA GLU A 255 6.67 11.48 -19.70
C GLU A 255 5.20 11.85 -19.94
N GLY A 256 4.86 13.12 -19.78
CA GLY A 256 3.52 13.64 -20.10
C GLY A 256 2.44 13.40 -19.04
N THR A 257 2.82 12.86 -17.89
CA THR A 257 1.92 12.67 -16.73
C THR A 257 2.62 13.12 -15.46
N SER A 258 1.89 13.78 -14.56
CA SER A 258 2.42 14.25 -13.28
C SER A 258 1.70 13.59 -12.11
N LEU A 259 2.43 13.34 -11.02
CA LEU A 259 1.87 12.90 -9.75
C LEU A 259 1.59 14.12 -8.86
N GLN A 260 0.41 14.18 -8.24
CA GLN A 260 0.11 15.19 -7.23
C GLN A 260 1.07 15.10 -6.04
N PRO A 261 1.51 16.23 -5.47
CA PRO A 261 2.55 16.25 -4.46
C PRO A 261 2.08 15.65 -3.13
N THR A 262 2.96 14.88 -2.49
CA THR A 262 2.78 14.25 -1.15
C THR A 262 1.58 13.31 -1.03
N ILE A 263 1.86 12.02 -0.84
CA ILE A 263 0.84 11.03 -0.54
C ILE A 263 0.58 11.00 0.97
N TRP A 264 -0.67 11.27 1.36
CA TRP A 264 -1.13 11.24 2.75
C TRP A 264 -1.85 9.93 3.07
N VAL A 265 -1.75 9.51 4.33
CA VAL A 265 -2.48 8.38 4.92
C VAL A 265 -3.54 8.92 5.86
N TYR A 266 -4.79 8.81 5.44
CA TYR A 266 -5.94 9.38 6.11
C TYR A 266 -6.50 8.43 7.17
N PRO A 267 -6.89 8.93 8.35
CA PRO A 267 -7.68 8.16 9.29
C PRO A 267 -9.05 7.85 8.70
N SER A 268 -9.68 6.77 9.13
CA SER A 268 -10.99 6.33 8.67
C SER A 268 -12.14 7.17 9.28
N THR A 269 -12.22 8.46 8.94
CA THR A 269 -13.21 9.42 9.46
C THR A 269 -14.01 10.08 8.34
N GLU A 270 -15.23 10.56 8.64
CA GLU A 270 -16.05 11.33 7.68
C GLU A 270 -15.33 12.58 7.13
N GLN A 271 -14.42 13.16 7.93
CA GLN A 271 -13.63 14.30 7.48
C GLN A 271 -12.67 13.92 6.34
N ALA A 272 -12.12 12.71 6.35
CA ALA A 272 -11.30 12.21 5.25
C ALA A 272 -12.12 12.08 3.95
N GLU A 273 -13.38 11.65 4.03
CA GLU A 273 -14.27 11.53 2.85
C GLU A 273 -14.53 12.89 2.19
N LYS A 274 -14.73 13.94 2.99
CA LYS A 274 -14.92 15.31 2.50
C LYS A 274 -13.67 15.85 1.81
N VAL A 275 -12.50 15.59 2.37
CA VAL A 275 -11.22 16.09 1.82
C VAL A 275 -10.84 15.36 0.53
N LEU A 276 -11.07 14.04 0.47
CA LEU A 276 -10.70 13.23 -0.69
C LEU A 276 -11.70 13.28 -1.85
N MET A 277 -12.85 13.96 -1.66
CA MET A 277 -13.93 14.13 -2.62
C MET A 277 -14.40 12.79 -3.21
N ASN A 278 -15.13 12.02 -2.39
CA ASN A 278 -15.65 10.69 -2.73
C ASN A 278 -14.53 9.68 -3.06
N PRO A 279 -13.67 9.34 -2.08
CA PRO A 279 -12.64 8.33 -2.28
C PRO A 279 -13.22 6.94 -2.48
N GLU A 280 -12.49 6.10 -3.20
CA GLU A 280 -12.74 4.66 -3.17
C GLU A 280 -12.04 4.08 -1.94
N HIS A 281 -12.79 3.38 -1.13
CA HIS A 281 -12.33 2.73 0.09
C HIS A 281 -11.94 1.28 -0.16
N PRO A 282 -11.05 0.70 0.64
CA PRO A 282 -10.94 -0.75 0.73
C PRO A 282 -12.32 -1.42 0.93
N PRO A 283 -12.65 -2.51 0.21
CA PRO A 283 -11.90 -3.21 -0.83
C PRO A 283 -12.33 -2.85 -2.27
N GLN A 284 -12.79 -1.62 -2.54
CA GLN A 284 -13.34 -1.18 -3.83
C GLN A 284 -12.30 -1.08 -4.95
N TYR A 285 -11.01 -1.07 -4.61
CA TYR A 285 -9.89 -1.11 -5.54
C TYR A 285 -9.06 -2.38 -5.35
N GLN A 286 -8.32 -2.78 -6.38
CA GLN A 286 -7.52 -4.00 -6.37
C GLN A 286 -6.14 -3.71 -5.78
N ASP A 287 -5.79 -4.42 -4.71
CA ASP A 287 -4.47 -4.39 -4.11
C ASP A 287 -4.04 -5.77 -3.60
N ALA A 288 -2.74 -5.93 -3.36
CA ALA A 288 -2.17 -7.15 -2.82
C ALA A 288 -0.78 -6.90 -2.23
N ILE A 289 -0.36 -7.81 -1.35
CA ILE A 289 1.05 -8.01 -1.01
C ILE A 289 1.59 -9.10 -1.93
N ILE A 290 2.65 -8.80 -2.67
CA ILE A 290 3.37 -9.76 -3.49
C ILE A 290 4.63 -10.18 -2.73
N TRP A 291 4.81 -11.48 -2.51
CA TRP A 291 6.02 -12.02 -1.92
C TRP A 291 6.77 -12.90 -2.91
N PHE A 292 8.09 -12.83 -2.85
CA PHE A 292 8.99 -13.55 -3.74
C PHE A 292 9.68 -14.69 -2.97
N PRO A 293 9.92 -15.85 -3.62
CA PRO A 293 10.77 -16.90 -3.08
C PRO A 293 12.11 -16.36 -2.57
N SER A 294 12.67 -16.96 -1.52
CA SER A 294 13.85 -16.43 -0.82
C SER A 294 15.11 -16.31 -1.69
N ASP A 295 15.21 -17.13 -2.73
CA ASP A 295 16.24 -17.16 -3.75
C ASP A 295 16.08 -16.07 -4.82
N ALA A 296 14.90 -15.46 -4.94
CA ALA A 296 14.62 -14.38 -5.89
C ALA A 296 15.37 -13.09 -5.52
N GLY A 297 15.59 -12.83 -4.22
CA GLY A 297 16.34 -11.65 -3.75
C GLY A 297 15.53 -10.36 -3.57
N LEU A 298 14.30 -10.28 -4.08
CA LEU A 298 13.39 -9.15 -3.84
C LEU A 298 12.57 -9.35 -2.55
N GLU A 299 12.48 -8.30 -1.72
CA GLU A 299 11.61 -8.31 -0.55
C GLU A 299 10.13 -8.18 -0.93
N PRO A 300 9.20 -8.65 -0.08
CA PRO A 300 7.78 -8.49 -0.33
C PRO A 300 7.37 -7.02 -0.51
N ILE A 301 6.53 -6.78 -1.52
CA ILE A 301 6.06 -5.45 -1.92
C ILE A 301 4.54 -5.39 -1.86
N TYR A 302 3.99 -4.20 -1.59
CA TYR A 302 2.56 -3.95 -1.73
C TYR A 302 2.30 -3.23 -3.04
N ILE A 303 1.23 -3.63 -3.72
CA ILE A 303 0.79 -3.10 -5.02
C ILE A 303 -0.69 -2.77 -4.93
N ALA A 304 -1.07 -1.59 -5.43
CA ALA A 304 -2.46 -1.24 -5.73
C ALA A 304 -2.58 -0.78 -7.19
N LEU A 305 -3.63 -1.25 -7.87
CA LEU A 305 -3.89 -1.02 -9.29
C LEU A 305 -5.00 0.00 -9.50
N ASN A 306 -4.84 0.80 -10.56
CA ASN A 306 -5.87 1.62 -11.19
C ASN A 306 -5.74 1.57 -12.72
#